data_AF-A0AA45W7P9-F1
#
_entry.id   AF-A0AA45W7P9-F1
#
_cell.length_a   1.000
_cell.length_b   1.000
_cell.length_c   1.000
_cell.angle_alpha   90.00
_cell.angle_beta   90.00
_cell.angle_gamma   90.00
#
_symmetry.space_group_name_H-M   'P 1'
#
loop_
_entity.id
_entity.type
_entity.pdbx_description
1 polymer ?
#
loop_
_entity_poly.entity_id
_entity_poly.type
_entity_poly.pdbx_seq_one_letter_code
_entity_poly.pdbx_strand_id
1 'polypeptide(L)'
;MMACPTNDKTFDPVAAYGSEHWIAARFGRSHDWLKRERKRLESEGFPPRDPLTGFTLKADVDAWLAKRRRVADPVQVRAHEKPDDKGQRINLRAF
;
A
#
# COMPACT_ATOMS: atom_id res chain seq x y z
N MET A 1 3.42 7.19 -18.20
CA MET A 1 4.23 8.16 -17.43
C MET A 1 3.31 8.81 -16.40
N MET A 2 3.49 8.51 -15.12
CA MET A 2 2.73 9.14 -14.04
C MET A 2 3.38 10.50 -13.76
N ALA A 3 2.69 11.59 -14.12
CA ALA A 3 3.09 12.93 -13.72
C ALA A 3 2.86 13.04 -12.20
N CYS A 4 3.92 12.87 -11.42
CA CYS A 4 3.94 13.33 -10.05
C CYS A 4 3.71 14.85 -10.09
N PRO A 5 2.67 15.39 -9.44
CA PRO A 5 2.47 16.83 -9.38
C PRO A 5 3.71 17.43 -8.71
N THR A 6 4.49 18.16 -9.50
CA THR A 6 5.86 18.65 -9.22
C THR A 6 5.98 19.54 -7.98
N ASN A 7 4.91 19.78 -7.22
CA ASN A 7 4.93 20.64 -6.04
C ASN A 7 3.86 20.30 -4.97
N ASP A 8 3.48 19.02 -4.82
CA ASP A 8 2.61 18.63 -3.70
C ASP A 8 3.38 18.65 -2.37
N LYS A 9 3.32 19.79 -1.66
CA LYS A 9 3.91 19.98 -0.32
C LYS A 9 3.35 19.02 0.74
N THR A 10 2.25 18.34 0.44
CA THR A 10 1.67 17.30 1.29
C THR A 10 2.47 16.01 1.31
N PHE A 11 3.46 15.81 0.42
CA PHE A 11 4.42 14.71 0.55
C PHE A 11 5.50 14.97 1.60
N ASP A 12 5.63 16.20 2.09
CA ASP A 12 6.57 16.54 3.16
C ASP A 12 6.23 15.77 4.45
N PRO A 13 7.22 15.16 5.14
CA PRO A 13 6.98 14.41 6.37
C PRO A 13 6.43 15.27 7.51
N VAL A 14 6.67 16.58 7.51
CA VAL A 14 6.22 17.51 8.55
C VAL A 14 4.76 17.94 8.32
N ALA A 15 4.24 17.81 7.09
CA ALA A 15 2.87 18.19 6.78
C ALA A 15 1.86 17.26 7.49
N ALA A 16 1.04 17.81 8.39
CA ALA A 16 0.01 17.07 9.12
C ALA A 16 -1.15 16.60 8.22
N TYR A 17 -1.37 17.28 7.10
CA TYR A 17 -2.46 17.01 6.16
C TYR A 17 -1.94 16.41 4.85
N GLY A 18 -2.70 15.47 4.29
CA GLY A 18 -2.44 14.78 3.03
C GLY A 18 -3.42 15.19 1.93
N SER A 19 -2.90 15.40 0.71
CA SER A 19 -3.72 15.58 -0.48
C SER A 19 -4.32 14.25 -0.94
N GLU A 20 -5.31 14.32 -1.84
CA GLU A 20 -5.84 13.12 -2.49
C GLU A 20 -4.77 12.34 -3.27
N HIS A 21 -3.78 13.03 -3.85
CA HIS A 21 -2.65 12.38 -4.52
C HIS A 21 -1.76 11.63 -3.52
N TRP A 22 -1.51 12.23 -2.35
CA TRP A 22 -0.77 11.56 -1.27
C TRP A 22 -1.50 10.31 -0.78
N ILE A 23 -2.83 10.40 -0.58
CA ILE A 23 -3.65 9.26 -0.18
C ILE A 23 -3.61 8.17 -1.26
N ALA A 24 -3.85 8.53 -2.53
CA ALA A 24 -3.80 7.58 -3.64
C ALA A 24 -2.42 6.89 -3.75
N ALA A 25 -1.34 7.63 -3.52
CA ALA A 25 0.02 7.09 -3.46
C ALA A 25 0.19 6.08 -2.30
N ARG A 26 -0.39 6.35 -1.11
CA ARG A 26 -0.39 5.39 0.00
C ARG A 26 -1.12 4.09 -0.31
N PHE A 27 -2.15 4.15 -1.15
CA PHE A 27 -2.86 2.96 -1.65
C PHE A 27 -2.16 2.30 -2.87
N GLY A 28 -1.14 2.93 -3.46
CA GLY A 28 -0.51 2.46 -4.70
C GLY A 28 -1.46 2.50 -5.91
N ARG A 29 -2.39 3.46 -5.91
CA ARG A 29 -3.43 3.61 -6.94
C ARG A 29 -3.42 5.03 -7.52
N SER A 30 -4.17 5.22 -8.60
CA SER A 30 -4.34 6.53 -9.24
C SER A 30 -5.33 7.41 -8.47
N HIS A 31 -5.20 8.73 -8.64
CA HIS A 31 -6.11 9.73 -8.05
C HIS A 31 -7.57 9.50 -8.47
N ASP A 32 -7.79 9.14 -9.74
CA ASP A 32 -9.12 8.84 -10.27
C ASP A 32 -9.78 7.65 -9.56
N TRP A 33 -9.00 6.61 -9.24
CA TRP A 33 -9.48 5.49 -8.43
C TRP A 33 -9.95 5.96 -7.05
N LEU A 34 -9.16 6.83 -6.39
CA LEU A 34 -9.52 7.36 -5.07
C LEU A 34 -10.84 8.14 -5.13
N LYS A 35 -11.07 8.94 -6.16
CA LYS A 35 -12.35 9.68 -6.33
C LYS A 35 -13.55 8.75 -6.44
N ARG A 36 -13.43 7.65 -7.19
CA ARG A 36 -14.50 6.65 -7.35
C ARG A 36 -14.75 5.89 -6.05
N GLU A 37 -13.67 5.45 -5.40
CA GLU A 37 -13.77 4.61 -4.20
C GLU A 37 -14.03 5.43 -2.93
N ARG A 38 -13.88 6.77 -2.98
CA ARG A 38 -13.99 7.65 -1.80
C ARG A 38 -15.27 7.42 -1.00
N LYS A 39 -16.42 7.36 -1.69
CA LYS A 39 -17.72 7.13 -1.05
C LYS A 39 -17.77 5.81 -0.30
N ARG A 40 -17.21 4.75 -0.91
CA ARG A 40 -17.15 3.43 -0.29
C ARG A 40 -16.20 3.44 0.91
N LEU A 41 -15.01 4.03 0.75
CA LEU A 41 -14.05 4.15 1.84
C LEU A 41 -14.65 4.89 3.03
N GLU A 42 -15.35 6.00 2.80
CA GLU A 42 -16.04 6.76 3.86
C GLU A 42 -17.14 5.92 4.54
N SER A 43 -17.88 5.09 3.79
CA SER A 43 -18.83 4.13 4.37
C SER A 43 -18.17 3.02 5.21
N GLU A 44 -16.91 2.69 4.89
CA GLU A 44 -16.08 1.73 5.63
C GLU A 44 -15.35 2.42 6.82
N GLY A 45 -15.63 3.70 7.07
CA GLY A 45 -15.05 4.48 8.16
C GLY A 45 -13.70 5.15 7.84
N PHE A 46 -13.40 5.36 6.56
CA PHE A 46 -12.25 6.17 6.16
C PHE A 46 -12.44 7.63 6.60
N PRO A 47 -11.37 8.32 7.06
CA PRO A 47 -11.49 9.68 7.57
C PRO A 47 -12.06 10.65 6.52
N PRO A 48 -13.08 11.47 6.90
CA PRO A 48 -13.65 12.47 6.01
C PRO A 48 -12.64 13.58 5.70
N ARG A 49 -12.94 14.39 4.69
CA ARG A 49 -12.14 15.60 4.43
C ARG A 49 -12.42 16.63 5.50
N ASP A 50 -11.38 17.31 5.93
CA ASP A 50 -11.49 18.48 6.76
C ASP A 50 -12.20 19.59 5.95
N PRO A 51 -13.33 20.14 6.44
CA PRO A 51 -14.11 21.12 5.70
C PRO A 51 -13.41 22.48 5.58
N LEU A 52 -12.44 22.77 6.45
CA LEU A 52 -11.71 24.05 6.45
C LEU A 52 -10.57 24.05 5.42
N THR A 53 -9.83 22.95 5.33
CA THR A 53 -8.63 22.84 4.49
C THR A 53 -8.85 22.01 3.22
N GLY A 54 -9.92 21.22 3.16
CA GLY A 54 -10.20 20.30 2.07
C GLY A 54 -9.28 19.07 2.02
N PHE A 55 -8.38 18.93 2.99
CA PHE A 55 -7.40 17.83 3.07
C PHE A 55 -7.82 16.78 4.10
N THR A 56 -7.13 15.64 4.12
CA THR A 56 -7.36 14.59 5.13
C THR A 56 -6.16 14.53 6.06
N LEU A 57 -6.39 14.38 7.37
CA LEU A 57 -5.31 14.25 8.35
C LEU A 57 -4.50 12.98 8.07
N LYS A 58 -3.17 13.09 7.95
CA LYS A 58 -2.32 11.92 7.65
C LYS A 58 -2.37 10.88 8.74
N ALA A 59 -2.40 11.31 10.00
CA ALA A 59 -2.42 10.42 11.16
C ALA A 59 -3.66 9.52 11.17
N ASP A 60 -4.84 10.04 10.80
CA ASP A 60 -6.06 9.24 10.70
C ASP A 60 -6.01 8.25 9.54
N VAL A 61 -5.44 8.66 8.39
CA VAL A 61 -5.25 7.76 7.24
C VAL A 61 -4.32 6.61 7.62
N ASP A 62 -3.20 6.90 8.29
CA ASP A 62 -2.26 5.90 8.78
C ASP A 62 -2.89 5.01 9.86
N ALA A 63 -3.67 5.57 10.79
CA ALA A 63 -4.39 4.79 11.81
C ALA A 63 -5.43 3.85 11.17
N TRP A 64 -6.18 4.31 10.17
CA TRP A 64 -7.14 3.51 9.44
C TRP A 64 -6.46 2.40 8.63
N LEU A 65 -5.34 2.70 7.95
CA LEU A 65 -4.52 1.70 7.26
C LEU A 65 -3.91 0.68 8.24
N ALA A 66 -3.42 1.13 9.39
CA ALA A 66 -2.88 0.28 10.44
C ALA A 66 -3.96 -0.65 11.03
N LYS A 67 -5.18 -0.14 11.22
CA LYS A 67 -6.33 -0.95 11.64
C LYS A 67 -6.64 -2.04 10.62
N ARG A 68 -6.61 -1.73 9.32
CA ARG A 68 -6.78 -2.73 8.24
C ARG A 68 -5.64 -3.72 8.17
N ARG A 69 -4.39 -3.26 8.33
CA ARG A 69 -3.22 -4.15 8.40
C ARG A 69 -3.29 -5.09 9.60
N ARG A 70 -3.87 -4.66 10.73
CA ARG A 70 -4.12 -5.52 11.89
C ARG A 70 -5.21 -6.56 11.64
N VAL A 71 -6.22 -6.24 10.83
CA VAL A 71 -7.27 -7.21 10.45
C VAL A 71 -6.81 -8.14 9.32
N ALA A 72 -5.79 -7.74 8.56
CA ALA A 72 -5.04 -8.63 7.69
C ALA A 72 -4.09 -9.52 8.53
N ASP A 73 -4.68 -10.46 9.26
CA ASP A 73 -3.98 -11.62 9.81
C ASP A 73 -3.20 -12.32 8.68
N PRO A 74 -2.01 -12.87 8.98
CA PRO A 74 -0.83 -12.80 8.14
C PRO A 74 -1.08 -13.44 6.78
N VAL A 75 -0.69 -12.73 5.72
CA VAL A 75 -0.25 -13.42 4.51
C VAL A 75 0.85 -14.35 4.96
N GLN A 76 0.48 -15.62 5.07
CA GLN A 76 1.38 -16.74 5.18
C GLN A 76 2.56 -16.43 4.28
N VAL A 77 3.71 -16.21 4.92
CA VAL A 77 5.00 -16.31 4.27
C VAL A 77 4.97 -17.71 3.67
N ARG A 78 4.60 -17.84 2.40
CA ARG A 78 5.03 -18.97 1.60
C ARG A 78 6.52 -18.73 1.45
N ALA A 79 7.25 -19.13 2.49
CA ALA A 79 8.63 -19.53 2.37
C ALA A 79 8.62 -20.50 1.19
N HIS A 80 9.05 -20.02 0.03
CA HIS A 80 9.39 -20.90 -1.06
C HIS A 80 10.73 -21.53 -0.68
N GLU A 81 10.66 -22.41 0.30
CA GLU A 81 11.77 -23.27 0.66
C GLU A 81 11.20 -24.67 0.71
N LYS A 82 11.51 -25.44 -0.32
CA LYS A 82 12.12 -26.75 -0.15
C LYS A 82 12.90 -27.12 -1.41
N PRO A 83 13.92 -27.99 -1.23
CA PRO A 83 15.21 -27.86 -1.88
C PRO A 83 15.42 -28.91 -2.96
N ASP A 84 16.51 -28.73 -3.69
CA ASP A 84 17.36 -29.76 -4.32
C ASP A 84 16.63 -30.94 -5.00
N ASP A 85 16.45 -30.81 -6.32
CA ASP A 85 16.34 -31.93 -7.24
C ASP A 85 17.17 -31.57 -8.46
N LYS A 86 18.46 -31.96 -8.51
CA LYS A 86 19.17 -32.45 -9.71
C LYS A 86 20.46 -33.19 -9.32
N GLY A 87 20.51 -34.50 -9.60
CA GLY A 87 21.75 -35.09 -10.11
C GLY A 87 22.29 -36.38 -9.49
N GLN A 88 21.47 -37.27 -8.95
CA GLN A 88 21.91 -38.66 -8.77
C GLN A 88 21.80 -39.41 -10.11
N ARG A 89 22.93 -39.58 -10.82
CA ARG A 89 23.36 -40.79 -11.58
C ARG A 89 24.41 -40.44 -12.64
N ILE A 90 25.67 -40.66 -12.31
CA ILE A 90 26.60 -41.28 -13.28
C ILE A 90 27.22 -42.50 -12.63
N ASN A 91 26.97 -43.65 -13.26
CA ASN A 91 27.54 -44.94 -12.88
C ASN A 91 29.02 -44.97 -13.25
N LEU A 92 29.80 -45.40 -12.26
CA LEU A 92 31.17 -45.82 -12.34
C LEU A 92 31.29 -46.96 -13.38
N ARG A 93 32.08 -46.77 -14.44
CA ARG A 93 32.61 -47.88 -15.24
C ARG A 93 34.06 -48.09 -14.83
N ALA A 94 34.29 -49.12 -14.03
CA ALA A 94 35.56 -49.83 -13.97
C ALA A 94 35.46 -50.99 -14.97
N PHE A 95 36.39 -51.07 -15.91
CA PHE A 95 37.03 -52.24 -16.52
C PHE A 95 37.84 -51.76 -17.73
#